data_AF-A0A7Y2HV29-F1
#
_entry.id   AF-A0A7Y2HV29-F1
#
_cell.length_a   1.000
_cell.length_b   1.000
_cell.length_c   1.000
_cell.angle_alpha   90.00
_cell.angle_beta   90.00
_cell.angle_gamma   90.00
#
_symmetry.space_group_name_H-M   'P 1'
#
loop_
_entity.id
_entity.type
_entity.pdbx_description
1 polymer ?
#
loop_
_entity_poly.entity_id
_entity_poly.type
_entity_poly.pdbx_seq_one_letter_code
_entity_poly.pdbx_strand_id
1 'polypeptide(L)'
;MLTIAQSSEFLPGSDLTVIVAMVVGLFMVSLLIGGLVFRSVAIQRAREETRRDLAAYVAEGSMKPADAIEMLRTEPGTKKPKAATAVAEELGEAVCAFAAKIG
;
A
#
# COMPACT_ATOMS: atom_id res chain seq x y z
N MET A 1 23.53 13.64 -7.97
CA MET A 1 22.70 13.74 -9.19
C MET A 1 23.11 12.64 -10.14
N LEU A 2 22.13 11.87 -10.60
CA LEU A 2 22.15 10.91 -11.71
C LEU A 2 23.12 9.71 -11.64
N THR A 3 22.58 8.61 -11.10
CA THR A 3 23.02 7.25 -11.46
C THR A 3 21.80 6.45 -11.91
N ILE A 4 21.28 6.77 -13.10
CA ILE A 4 20.31 5.96 -13.85
C ILE A 4 20.85 5.90 -15.28
N ALA A 5 21.77 4.98 -15.56
CA ALA A 5 22.37 4.80 -16.88
C ALA A 5 22.78 3.33 -17.13
N GLN A 6 21.95 2.37 -16.73
CA GLN A 6 22.12 0.96 -17.11
C GLN A 6 20.88 0.42 -17.82
N SER A 7 20.53 1.04 -18.95
CA SER A 7 19.46 0.55 -19.82
C SER A 7 19.88 0.71 -21.28
N SER A 8 20.62 -0.23 -21.86
CA SER A 8 20.67 -0.34 -23.34
C SER A 8 21.32 -1.59 -23.94
N GLU A 9 21.39 -2.77 -23.31
CA GLU A 9 21.66 -4.02 -24.07
C GLU A 9 20.79 -5.17 -23.58
N PHE A 10 19.48 -5.05 -23.86
CA PHE A 10 18.53 -6.15 -23.71
C PHE A 10 18.21 -6.69 -25.11
N LEU A 11 18.97 -7.69 -25.54
CA LEU A 11 18.82 -8.34 -26.84
C LEU A 11 17.51 -9.16 -26.89
N PRO A 12 16.62 -8.94 -27.88
CA PRO A 12 15.44 -9.77 -28.07
C PRO A 12 15.86 -11.11 -28.70
N GLY A 13 15.80 -12.20 -27.92
CA GLY A 13 16.04 -13.55 -28.48
C GLY A 13 16.44 -14.66 -27.52
N SER A 14 16.63 -14.41 -26.21
CA SER A 14 16.94 -15.47 -25.25
C SER A 14 15.76 -15.74 -24.31
N ASP A 15 15.43 -17.00 -24.07
CA ASP A 15 14.41 -17.44 -23.10
C ASP A 15 14.60 -16.79 -21.71
N LEU A 16 15.84 -16.40 -21.41
CA LEU A 16 16.24 -15.65 -20.22
C LEU A 16 15.48 -14.32 -20.06
N THR A 17 15.24 -13.59 -21.16
CA THR A 17 14.48 -12.33 -21.16
C THR A 17 13.06 -12.54 -20.65
N VAL A 18 12.39 -13.60 -21.11
CA VAL A 18 11.01 -13.92 -20.71
C VAL A 18 10.96 -14.32 -19.23
N ILE A 19 11.93 -15.12 -18.79
CA ILE A 19 12.03 -15.54 -17.38
C ILE A 19 12.24 -14.35 -16.46
N VAL A 20 13.17 -13.44 -16.80
CA VAL A 20 13.43 -12.24 -16.00
C VAL A 20 12.20 -11.33 -15.94
N ALA A 21 11.51 -11.11 -17.06
CA ALA A 21 10.29 -10.31 -17.09
C ALA A 21 9.18 -10.88 -16.19
N MET A 22 8.99 -12.21 -16.22
CA MET A 22 8.02 -12.90 -15.35
C MET A 22 8.34 -12.72 -13.86
N VAL A 23 9.61 -12.86 -13.47
CA VAL A 23 10.03 -12.74 -12.07
C VAL A 23 9.85 -11.31 -11.57
N VAL A 24 10.27 -10.31 -12.35
CA VAL A 24 10.13 -8.89 -11.98
C VAL A 24 8.66 -8.50 -11.88
N GLY A 25 7.82 -8.95 -12.82
CA GLY A 25 6.37 -8.71 -12.79
C GLY A 25 5.71 -9.31 -11.55
N LEU A 26 6.00 -10.57 -11.24
CA LEU A 26 5.46 -11.25 -10.06
C LEU A 26 5.89 -10.56 -8.76
N PHE A 27 7.15 -10.12 -8.70
CA PHE A 27 7.69 -9.44 -7.53
C PHE A 27 7.00 -8.09 -7.29
N MET A 28 6.79 -7.30 -8.34
CA MET A 28 6.07 -6.02 -8.23
C MET A 28 4.62 -6.19 -7.75
N VAL A 29 3.89 -7.14 -8.30
CA VAL A 29 2.51 -7.44 -7.86
C VAL A 29 2.50 -7.88 -6.40
N SER A 30 3.46 -8.73 -6.02
CA SER A 30 3.58 -9.23 -4.64
C SER A 30 3.85 -8.10 -3.64
N LEU A 31 4.70 -7.13 -3.99
CA LEU A 31 4.98 -5.96 -3.14
C LEU A 31 3.77 -5.03 -2.99
N LEU A 32 3.01 -4.81 -4.06
CA LEU A 32 1.79 -4.00 -4.02
C LEU A 32 0.74 -4.60 -3.08
N ILE A 33 0.46 -5.90 -3.25
CA ILE A 33 -0.51 -6.62 -2.41
C ILE A 33 -0.01 -6.69 -0.97
N GLY A 34 1.27 -7.03 -0.77
CA GLY A 34 1.89 -7.07 0.55
C GLY A 34 1.74 -5.74 1.30
N GLY A 35 2.11 -4.63 0.66
CA GLY A 35 1.99 -3.29 1.24
C GLY A 35 0.56 -2.92 1.64
N LEU A 36 -0.44 -3.29 0.82
CA LEU A 36 -1.85 -3.09 1.14
C LEU A 36 -2.29 -3.89 2.37
N VAL A 37 -1.87 -5.16 2.46
CA VAL A 37 -2.20 -6.04 3.59
C VAL A 37 -1.55 -5.55 4.88
N PHE A 38 -0.25 -5.20 4.86
CA PHE A 38 0.44 -4.69 6.04
C PHE A 38 -0.23 -3.44 6.60
N ARG A 39 -0.64 -2.52 5.72
CA ARG A 39 -1.38 -1.32 6.13
C ARG A 39 -2.71 -1.67 6.79
N SER A 40 -3.47 -2.60 6.23
CA SER A 40 -4.75 -3.04 6.79
C SER A 40 -4.57 -3.63 8.19
N VAL A 41 -3.57 -4.50 8.36
CA VAL A 41 -3.27 -5.13 9.65
C VAL A 41 -2.83 -4.11 10.70
N ALA A 42 -1.96 -3.16 10.32
CA ALA A 42 -1.51 -2.10 11.23
C ALA A 42 -2.68 -1.24 11.73
N ILE A 43 -3.61 -0.87 10.84
CA ILE A 43 -4.81 -0.09 11.20
C ILE A 43 -5.70 -0.88 12.17
N GLN A 44 -5.91 -2.17 11.91
CA GLN A 44 -6.74 -3.00 12.78
C GLN A 44 -6.14 -3.14 14.18
N ARG A 45 -4.81 -3.35 14.28
CA ARG A 45 -4.11 -3.40 15.57
C ARG A 45 -4.25 -2.11 16.35
N ALA A 46 -4.02 -0.96 15.69
CA ALA A 46 -4.18 0.34 16.33
C ALA A 46 -5.61 0.56 16.85
N ARG A 47 -6.64 0.17 16.08
CA ARG A 47 -8.04 0.25 16.52
C ARG A 47 -8.33 -0.63 17.72
N GLU A 48 -7.75 -1.82 17.78
CA GLU A 48 -7.92 -2.73 18.90
C GLU A 48 -7.25 -2.20 20.17
N GLU A 49 -6.04 -1.66 20.04
CA GLU A 49 -5.31 -1.00 21.13
C GLU A 49 -6.10 0.19 21.69
N THR A 50 -6.57 1.10 20.82
CA THR A 50 -7.41 2.24 21.25
C THR A 50 -8.68 1.80 21.98
N ARG A 51 -9.32 0.69 21.57
CA ARG A 51 -10.49 0.16 22.28
C ARG A 51 -10.15 -0.35 23.68
N ARG A 52 -8.99 -0.98 23.85
CA ARG A 52 -8.52 -1.46 25.16
C ARG A 52 -8.17 -0.30 26.09
N ASP A 53 -7.52 0.73 25.56
CA ASP A 53 -7.16 1.92 26.32
C ASP A 53 -8.40 2.68 26.78
N LEU A 54 -9.36 2.89 25.88
CA LEU A 54 -10.64 3.52 26.24
C LEU A 54 -11.42 2.71 27.28
N ALA A 55 -11.40 1.37 27.19
CA ALA A 55 -12.03 0.52 28.20
C ALA A 55 -11.34 0.66 29.57
N ALA A 56 -10.00 0.78 29.60
CA ALA A 56 -9.26 1.04 30.82
C ALA A 56 -9.63 2.39 31.43
N TYR A 57 -9.67 3.47 30.64
CA TYR A 57 -10.05 4.81 31.13
C TYR A 57 -11.49 4.87 31.66
N VAL A 58 -12.40 4.11 31.05
CA VAL A 58 -13.78 3.97 31.56
C VAL A 58 -13.81 3.17 32.86
N ALA A 59 -13.02 2.10 32.98
CA ALA A 59 -12.93 1.29 34.20
C ALA A 59 -12.28 2.05 35.36
N GLU A 60 -11.29 2.90 35.06
CA GLU A 60 -10.63 3.80 36.02
C GLU A 60 -11.53 4.98 36.42
N GLY A 61 -12.62 5.24 35.67
CA GLY A 61 -13.53 6.36 35.89
C GLY A 61 -12.96 7.72 35.47
N SER A 62 -11.80 7.75 34.80
CA SER A 62 -11.20 8.96 34.25
C SER A 62 -11.92 9.46 32.98
N MET A 63 -12.74 8.60 32.36
CA MET A 63 -13.57 8.92 31.19
C MET A 63 -15.00 8.41 31.37
N LYS A 64 -15.99 9.18 30.91
CA LYS A 64 -17.39 8.72 30.90
C LYS A 64 -17.60 7.70 29.77
N PRO A 65 -18.41 6.65 29.99
CA PRO A 65 -18.73 5.67 28.95
C PRO A 65 -19.32 6.28 27.68
N ALA A 66 -20.13 7.34 27.81
CA ALA A 66 -20.76 8.02 26.68
C ALA A 66 -19.71 8.65 25.75
N ASP A 67 -18.70 9.32 26.33
CA ASP A 67 -17.64 10.01 25.61
C ASP A 67 -16.73 8.99 24.89
N ALA A 68 -16.43 7.85 25.53
CA ALA A 68 -15.68 6.76 24.92
C ALA A 68 -16.40 6.15 23.70
N ILE A 69 -17.73 6.00 23.77
CA ILE A 69 -18.54 5.52 22.64
C ILE A 69 -18.53 6.54 21.49
N GLU A 70 -18.58 7.84 21.80
CA GLU A 70 -18.50 8.90 20.80
C GLU A 70 -17.14 8.92 20.09
N MET A 71 -16.04 8.75 20.84
CA MET A 71 -14.68 8.61 20.29
C MET A 71 -14.54 7.38 19.38
N LEU A 72 -15.14 6.24 19.76
CA LEU A 72 -15.13 5.04 18.92
C LEU A 72 -15.97 5.18 17.64
N ARG A 73 -16.99 6.06 17.66
CA ARG A 73 -17.86 6.33 16.50
C ARG A 73 -17.25 7.36 15.55
N THR A 74 -16.44 8.28 16.05
CA THR A 74 -15.68 9.24 15.24
C THR A 74 -14.46 8.53 14.63
N GLU A 75 -14.69 7.58 13.71
CA GLU A 75 -13.59 7.09 12.89
C GLU A 75 -13.04 8.28 12.07
N PRO A 76 -11.74 8.63 12.17
CA PRO A 76 -11.16 9.65 11.30
C PRO A 76 -11.29 9.14 9.87
N GLY A 77 -12.22 9.76 9.14
CA GLY A 77 -12.70 9.32 7.85
C GLY A 77 -11.54 9.06 6.90
N THR A 78 -11.58 7.88 6.30
CA THR A 78 -11.37 7.58 4.87
C THR A 78 -10.92 8.74 3.97
N LYS A 79 -9.82 9.43 4.30
CA LYS A 79 -9.12 10.27 3.34
C LYS A 79 -8.49 9.29 2.35
N LYS A 80 -9.15 9.08 1.20
CA LYS A 80 -8.55 8.41 0.04
C LYS A 80 -7.16 9.03 -0.12
N PRO A 81 -6.07 8.26 0.01
CA PRO A 81 -4.74 8.82 -0.16
C PRO A 81 -4.66 9.36 -1.59
N LYS A 82 -4.63 10.69 -1.73
CA LYS A 82 -4.45 11.39 -3.01
C LYS A 82 -3.20 10.91 -3.77
N ALA A 83 -2.24 10.36 -3.02
CA ALA A 83 -1.05 9.69 -3.54
C ALA A 83 -1.36 8.33 -4.20
N ALA A 84 -2.33 7.54 -3.73
CA ALA A 84 -2.63 6.24 -4.35
C ALA A 84 -3.31 6.39 -5.72
N THR A 85 -4.07 7.47 -5.92
CA THR A 85 -4.61 7.81 -7.26
C THR A 85 -3.51 8.28 -8.20
N ALA A 86 -2.54 9.07 -7.72
CA ALA A 86 -1.41 9.51 -8.55
C ALA A 86 -0.46 8.35 -8.92
N VAL A 87 -0.17 7.45 -7.97
CA VAL A 87 0.69 6.28 -8.23
C VAL A 87 -0.01 5.27 -9.14
N ALA A 88 -1.34 5.12 -9.05
CA ALA A 88 -2.10 4.29 -9.99
C ALA A 88 -2.13 4.87 -11.41
N GLU A 89 -2.13 6.19 -11.56
CA GLU A 89 -2.08 6.88 -12.84
C GLU A 89 -0.68 6.76 -13.47
N GLU A 90 0.39 6.97 -12.69
CA GLU A 90 1.76 6.75 -13.16
C GLU A 90 2.07 5.28 -13.48
N LEU A 91 1.60 4.32 -12.65
CA LEU A 91 1.73 2.90 -12.99
C LEU A 91 0.91 2.56 -14.24
N GLY A 92 -0.27 3.17 -14.41
CA GLY A 92 -1.10 2.98 -15.59
C GLY A 92 -0.40 3.42 -16.87
N GLU A 93 0.21 4.61 -16.87
CA GLU A 93 1.01 5.10 -18.00
C GLU A 93 2.25 4.24 -18.23
N ALA A 94 2.98 3.85 -17.17
CA ALA A 94 4.17 3.02 -17.28
C ALA A 94 3.86 1.61 -17.85
N VAL A 95 2.74 1.00 -17.42
CA VAL A 95 2.30 -0.31 -17.90
C VAL A 95 1.80 -0.22 -19.35
N CYS A 96 1.04 0.83 -19.71
CA CYS A 96 0.62 1.06 -21.10
C CYS A 96 1.82 1.34 -22.03
N ALA A 97 2.79 2.14 -21.60
CA ALA A 97 4.01 2.42 -22.36
C ALA A 97 4.89 1.18 -22.52
N PHE A 98 4.97 0.34 -21.48
CA PHE A 98 5.70 -0.93 -21.54
C PHE A 98 5.00 -1.95 -22.46
N ALA A 99 3.67 -2.05 -22.39
CA ALA A 99 2.87 -2.90 -23.29
C ALA A 99 3.03 -2.48 -24.76
N ALA A 100 3.07 -1.18 -25.04
CA ALA A 100 3.29 -0.63 -26.38
C ALA A 100 4.74 -0.80 -26.91
N LYS A 101 5.70 -1.13 -26.04
CA LYS A 101 7.10 -1.39 -26.42
C LYS A 101 7.39 -2.87 -26.67
N ILE A 102 6.49 -3.76 -26.24
CA ILE A 102 6.61 -5.22 -26.32
C ILE A 102 5.82 -5.81 -27.49
N GLY A 103 4.79 -5.11 -28.00
CA GLY A 103 4.09 -5.43 -29.24
C GLY A 103 4.71 -4.75 -30.46
#